data_AF-A0A521AD07-F1
#
_entry.id   AF-A0A521AD07-F1
#
_cell.length_a   1.000
_cell.length_b   1.000
_cell.length_c   1.000
_cell.angle_alpha   90.00
_cell.angle_beta   90.00
_cell.angle_gamma   90.00
#
_symmetry.space_group_name_H-M   'P 1'
#
loop_
_entity.id
_entity.type
_entity.pdbx_description
1 polymer ?
#
loop_
_entity_poly.entity_id
_entity_poly.type
_entity_poly.pdbx_seq_one_letter_code
_entity_poly.pdbx_strand_id
1 'polypeptide(L)'
;MKISDDIQKLLPFGYLFLVIMGIVKECFFHYQLGINILKYSTIMDILISPIATFTSNPIVLIFILSLFIFHYNLPSLIAKYRDRKFIIRTFELKNIKGLSPAETKSYFNSIAIKTLAVILCSFFFGYGLAGGYGTSKKIREHKEKYNYKINYSSGESEEIFLINTNSLYYFYTAKGSKTIKITPLGAVKSIELIDNKMVNKGLFLYNTSL
;
A
#
# COMPACT_ATOMS: atom_id res chain seq x y z
N MET A 1 -14.66 -18.30 17.51
CA MET A 1 -13.20 -18.43 17.77
C MET A 1 -12.82 -17.38 18.80
N LYS A 2 -12.43 -17.76 20.03
CA LYS A 2 -11.89 -16.80 21.00
C LYS A 2 -10.50 -16.39 20.51
N ILE A 3 -10.34 -15.12 20.14
CA ILE A 3 -9.02 -14.52 19.91
C ILE A 3 -8.27 -14.64 21.24
N SER A 4 -7.09 -15.29 21.25
CA SER A 4 -6.33 -15.46 22.48
C SER A 4 -6.01 -14.09 23.10
N ASP A 5 -6.02 -14.00 24.43
CA ASP A 5 -5.79 -12.75 25.16
C ASP A 5 -4.47 -12.07 24.75
N ASP A 6 -3.50 -12.86 24.31
CA ASP A 6 -2.21 -12.40 23.79
C ASP A 6 -2.31 -11.63 22.46
N ILE A 7 -3.21 -12.03 21.55
CA ILE A 7 -3.43 -11.32 20.28
C ILE A 7 -4.12 -9.97 20.54
N GLN A 8 -5.05 -9.92 21.49
CA GLN A 8 -5.73 -8.68 21.85
C GLN A 8 -4.74 -7.63 22.38
N LYS A 9 -3.76 -8.05 23.18
CA LYS A 9 -2.67 -7.18 23.66
C LYS A 9 -1.75 -6.68 22.55
N LEU A 10 -1.65 -7.41 21.44
CA LEU A 10 -0.77 -7.06 20.31
C LEU A 10 -1.46 -6.15 19.26
N LEU A 11 -2.79 -6.09 19.24
CA LEU A 11 -3.57 -5.27 18.30
C LEU A 11 -3.16 -3.78 18.29
N PRO A 12 -3.00 -3.09 19.44
CA PRO A 12 -2.59 -1.68 19.45
C PRO A 12 -1.22 -1.46 18.81
N PHE A 13 -0.27 -2.38 19.02
CA PHE A 13 1.06 -2.31 18.41
C PHE A 13 1.00 -2.57 16.90
N GLY A 14 0.17 -3.51 16.46
CA GLY A 14 -0.07 -3.75 15.04
C GLY A 14 -0.66 -2.52 14.34
N TYR A 15 -1.62 -1.84 14.99
CA TYR A 15 -2.16 -0.59 14.48
C TYR A 15 -1.10 0.51 14.41
N LEU A 16 -0.38 0.77 15.51
CA LEU A 16 0.70 1.77 15.54
C LEU A 16 1.77 1.51 14.46
N PHE A 17 2.14 0.25 14.28
CA PHE A 17 3.04 -0.18 13.22
C PHE A 17 2.50 0.22 11.83
N LEU A 18 1.25 -0.10 11.52
CA LEU A 18 0.65 0.26 10.23
C LEU A 18 0.60 1.78 10.02
N VAL A 19 0.29 2.56 11.07
CA VAL A 19 0.30 4.03 10.99
C VAL A 19 1.68 4.55 10.60
N ILE A 20 2.72 4.11 11.29
CA ILE A 20 4.10 4.51 10.99
C ILE A 20 4.46 4.12 9.55
N MET A 21 4.10 2.91 9.12
CA MET A 21 4.37 2.45 7.76
C MET A 21 3.61 3.26 6.70
N GLY A 22 2.38 3.69 6.99
CA GLY A 22 1.62 4.61 6.14
C GLY A 22 2.32 5.94 5.95
N ILE A 23 2.76 6.57 7.05
CA ILE A 23 3.54 7.82 7.02
C ILE A 23 4.79 7.65 6.17
N VAL A 24 5.56 6.60 6.45
CA VAL A 24 6.82 6.31 5.76
C VAL A 24 6.59 6.16 4.25
N LYS A 25 5.60 5.36 3.84
CA LYS A 25 5.24 5.18 2.43
C LYS A 25 4.88 6.51 1.77
N GLU A 26 4.04 7.33 2.41
CA GLU A 26 3.60 8.60 1.81
C GLU A 26 4.75 9.59 1.71
N CYS A 27 5.61 9.66 2.74
CA CYS A 27 6.79 10.51 2.72
C CYS A 27 7.74 10.12 1.58
N PHE A 28 8.08 8.84 1.44
CA PHE A 28 8.96 8.38 0.36
C PHE A 28 8.37 8.60 -1.03
N PHE A 29 7.06 8.38 -1.21
CA PHE A 29 6.40 8.65 -2.49
C PHE A 29 6.47 10.13 -2.87
N HIS A 30 6.04 11.02 -1.97
CA HIS A 30 5.88 12.45 -2.26
C HIS A 30 7.22 13.21 -2.25
N TYR A 31 8.20 12.76 -1.47
CA TYR A 31 9.53 13.36 -1.45
C TYR A 31 10.20 13.32 -2.83
N GLN A 32 10.01 12.23 -3.59
CA GLN A 32 10.53 12.08 -4.95
C GLN A 32 9.84 13.00 -5.98
N LEU A 33 8.76 13.66 -5.58
CA LEU A 33 8.04 14.68 -6.34
C LEU A 33 8.31 16.10 -5.82
N GLY A 34 9.16 16.25 -4.79
CA GLY A 34 9.43 17.54 -4.15
C GLY A 34 8.29 18.04 -3.25
N ILE A 35 7.37 17.16 -2.85
CA ILE A 35 6.19 17.53 -2.05
C ILE A 35 6.41 17.10 -0.59
N ASN A 36 6.32 18.04 0.34
CA ASN A 36 6.26 17.73 1.76
C ASN A 36 4.82 17.34 2.15
N ILE A 37 4.48 16.06 2.00
CA ILE A 37 3.11 15.56 2.22
C ILE A 37 2.58 15.82 3.64
N LEU A 38 3.47 15.90 4.65
CA LEU A 38 3.06 16.16 6.03
C LEU A 38 2.41 17.55 6.21
N LYS A 39 2.66 18.50 5.30
CA LYS A 39 1.99 19.82 5.29
C LYS A 39 0.60 19.78 4.65
N TYR A 40 0.30 18.74 3.88
CA TYR A 40 -0.91 18.64 3.07
C TYR A 40 -1.79 17.46 3.46
N SER A 41 -1.45 16.72 4.50
CA SER A 41 -2.19 15.53 4.95
C SER A 41 -2.68 15.69 6.38
N THR A 42 -3.90 15.22 6.61
CA THR A 42 -4.43 15.06 7.97
C THR A 42 -3.92 13.76 8.59
N ILE A 43 -4.11 13.63 9.91
CA ILE A 43 -3.87 12.35 10.60
C ILE A 43 -4.74 11.26 9.97
N MET A 44 -6.00 11.54 9.64
CA MET A 44 -6.89 10.54 9.05
C MET A 44 -6.40 10.01 7.70
N ASP A 45 -5.87 10.88 6.83
CA ASP A 45 -5.29 10.45 5.55
C ASP A 45 -4.13 9.48 5.75
N ILE A 46 -3.28 9.78 6.73
CA ILE A 46 -2.15 8.96 7.13
C ILE A 46 -2.62 7.59 7.66
N LEU A 47 -3.65 7.56 8.51
CA LEU A 47 -4.18 6.34 9.12
C LEU A 47 -4.84 5.41 8.08
N ILE A 48 -5.50 5.98 7.07
CA ILE A 48 -6.21 5.22 6.03
C ILE A 48 -5.25 4.75 4.93
N SER A 49 -4.16 5.47 4.68
CA SER A 49 -3.19 5.17 3.61
C SER A 49 -2.72 3.71 3.55
N PRO A 50 -2.38 3.02 4.65
CA PRO A 50 -2.02 1.61 4.63
C PRO A 50 -3.13 0.72 4.05
N ILE A 51 -4.37 0.96 4.47
CA ILE A 51 -5.53 0.19 4.05
C ILE A 51 -5.81 0.48 2.57
N ALA A 52 -5.80 1.76 2.17
CA ALA A 52 -5.97 2.17 0.78
C ALA A 52 -4.89 1.54 -0.13
N THR A 53 -3.66 1.40 0.38
CA THR A 53 -2.57 0.74 -0.35
C THR A 53 -2.86 -0.75 -0.54
N PHE A 54 -3.29 -1.45 0.51
CA PHE A 54 -3.67 -2.87 0.42
C PHE A 54 -4.85 -3.11 -0.52
N THR A 55 -5.79 -2.18 -0.60
CA THR A 55 -6.97 -2.29 -1.47
C THR A 55 -6.81 -1.59 -2.82
N SER A 56 -5.60 -1.08 -3.14
CA SER A 56 -5.37 -0.24 -4.33
C SER A 56 -5.64 -0.97 -5.64
N ASN A 57 -5.43 -2.29 -5.68
CA ASN A 57 -5.84 -3.14 -6.78
C ASN A 57 -6.06 -4.59 -6.30
N PRO A 58 -6.81 -5.41 -7.05
CA PRO A 58 -7.10 -6.79 -6.67
C PRO A 58 -5.86 -7.66 -6.46
N ILE A 59 -4.78 -7.44 -7.24
CA ILE A 59 -3.55 -8.23 -7.15
C ILE A 59 -2.84 -7.97 -5.80
N VAL A 60 -2.71 -6.70 -5.41
CA VAL A 60 -2.13 -6.31 -4.11
C VAL A 60 -2.99 -6.84 -2.98
N LEU A 61 -4.32 -6.73 -3.09
CA LEU A 61 -5.23 -7.26 -2.06
C LEU A 61 -5.07 -8.77 -1.89
N ILE A 62 -5.08 -9.54 -2.98
CA ILE A 62 -4.86 -10.99 -2.95
C ILE A 62 -3.49 -11.33 -2.37
N PHE A 63 -2.44 -10.61 -2.76
CA PHE A 63 -1.11 -10.78 -2.21
C PHE A 63 -1.10 -10.60 -0.68
N ILE A 64 -1.66 -9.51 -0.18
CA ILE A 64 -1.73 -9.23 1.27
C ILE A 64 -2.55 -10.28 2.01
N LEU A 65 -3.72 -10.67 1.50
CA LEU A 65 -4.53 -11.73 2.12
C LEU A 65 -3.76 -13.06 2.16
N SER A 66 -3.11 -13.44 1.07
CA SER A 66 -2.29 -14.66 1.01
C SER A 66 -1.12 -14.59 2.00
N LEU A 67 -0.52 -13.41 2.18
CA LEU A 67 0.57 -13.18 3.14
C LEU A 67 0.11 -13.42 4.58
N PHE A 68 -1.06 -12.90 4.96
CA PHE A 68 -1.63 -13.12 6.30
C PHE A 68 -2.02 -14.58 6.52
N ILE A 69 -2.66 -15.23 5.53
CA ILE A 69 -3.00 -16.67 5.61
C ILE A 69 -1.73 -17.51 5.75
N PHE A 70 -0.69 -17.22 4.97
CA PHE A 70 0.59 -17.91 5.06
C PHE A 70 1.21 -17.75 6.45
N HIS A 71 1.30 -16.52 6.97
CA HIS A 71 1.90 -16.26 8.29
C HIS A 71 1.10 -16.82 9.46
N TYR A 72 -0.23 -16.90 9.33
CA TYR A 72 -1.07 -17.60 10.30
C TYR A 72 -0.73 -19.09 10.40
N ASN A 73 -0.44 -19.74 9.26
CA ASN A 73 -0.09 -21.16 9.20
C ASN A 73 1.42 -21.43 9.40
N LEU A 74 2.25 -20.39 9.33
CA LEU A 74 3.71 -20.51 9.35
C LEU A 74 4.27 -21.20 10.61
N PRO A 75 3.81 -20.91 11.85
CA PRO A 75 4.32 -21.60 13.04
C PRO A 75 4.15 -23.13 12.96
N SER A 76 3.00 -23.60 12.45
CA SER A 76 2.71 -25.01 12.25
C SER A 76 3.58 -25.63 11.15
N LEU A 77 3.84 -24.89 10.08
CA LEU A 77 4.74 -25.33 9.00
C LEU A 77 6.19 -25.45 9.48
N ILE A 78 6.67 -24.47 10.26
CA ILE A 78 8.00 -24.51 10.87
C ILE A 78 8.11 -25.73 11.79
N ALA A 79 7.11 -25.97 12.65
CA ALA A 79 7.09 -27.13 13.53
C ALA A 79 7.15 -28.47 12.78
N LYS A 80 6.38 -28.59 11.68
CA LYS A 80 6.32 -29.81 10.85
C LYS A 80 7.62 -30.09 10.08
N TYR A 81 8.31 -29.05 9.62
CA TYR A 81 9.48 -29.17 8.75
C TYR A 81 10.77 -28.67 9.40
N ARG A 82 10.83 -28.64 10.74
CA ARG A 82 11.94 -28.11 11.54
C ARG A 82 13.30 -28.71 11.22
N ASP A 83 13.34 -29.96 10.75
CA ASP A 83 14.58 -30.69 10.46
C ASP A 83 15.12 -30.40 9.04
N ARG A 84 14.38 -29.65 8.21
CA ARG A 84 14.84 -29.30 6.86
C ARG A 84 15.84 -28.16 6.90
N LYS A 85 17.02 -28.37 6.29
CA LYS A 85 18.12 -27.39 6.20
C LYS A 85 17.68 -26.00 5.68
N PHE A 86 16.73 -25.97 4.73
CA PHE A 86 16.17 -24.72 4.22
C PHE A 86 15.43 -23.93 5.31
N ILE A 87 14.55 -24.58 6.09
CA ILE A 87 13.78 -23.93 7.15
C ILE A 87 14.70 -23.43 8.26
N ILE A 88 15.69 -24.24 8.66
CA ILE A 88 16.70 -23.86 9.65
C ILE A 88 17.47 -22.61 9.21
N ARG A 89 17.89 -22.55 7.93
CA ARG A 89 18.65 -21.42 7.38
C ARG A 89 17.79 -20.16 7.21
N THR A 90 16.57 -20.30 6.69
CA THR A 90 15.69 -19.16 6.38
C THR A 90 15.15 -18.47 7.63
N PHE A 91 14.84 -19.24 8.68
CA PHE A 91 14.28 -18.71 9.92
C PHE A 91 15.31 -18.64 11.07
N GLU A 92 16.58 -18.93 10.78
CA GLU A 92 17.68 -18.95 11.76
C GLU A 92 17.31 -19.72 13.04
N LEU A 93 16.73 -20.93 12.87
CA LEU A 93 16.24 -21.72 13.98
C LEU A 93 17.41 -22.07 14.91
N LYS A 94 17.37 -21.56 16.15
CA LYS A 94 18.32 -21.94 17.20
C LYS A 94 18.05 -23.37 17.66
N ASN A 95 19.04 -24.03 18.26
CA ASN A 95 18.86 -25.37 18.84
C ASN A 95 17.77 -25.29 19.92
N ILE A 96 16.60 -25.86 19.62
CA ILE A 96 15.39 -25.88 20.47
C ILE A 96 15.52 -26.93 21.59
N LYS A 97 16.69 -27.58 21.71
CA LYS A 97 16.97 -28.64 22.68
C LYS A 97 16.84 -28.07 24.10
N GLY A 98 15.80 -28.48 24.80
CA GLY A 98 15.52 -28.09 26.19
C GLY A 98 14.31 -27.19 26.40
N LEU A 99 13.65 -26.71 25.34
CA LEU A 99 12.42 -25.92 25.47
C LEU A 99 11.19 -26.83 25.63
N SER A 100 10.27 -26.42 26.49
CA SER A 100 8.94 -27.03 26.61
C SER A 100 8.12 -26.85 25.31
N PRO A 101 7.05 -27.65 25.13
CA PRO A 101 6.13 -27.49 23.98
C PRO A 101 5.52 -26.08 23.89
N ALA A 102 5.23 -25.46 25.03
CA ALA A 102 4.68 -24.10 25.09
C ALA A 102 5.70 -23.04 24.63
N GLU A 103 6.95 -23.16 25.10
CA GLU A 103 8.03 -22.25 24.71
C GLU A 103 8.39 -22.40 23.23
N THR A 104 8.38 -23.63 22.71
CA THR A 104 8.61 -23.90 21.28
C THR A 104 7.53 -23.24 20.41
N LYS A 105 6.26 -23.32 20.81
CA LYS A 105 5.14 -22.66 20.11
C LYS A 105 5.28 -21.15 20.14
N SER A 106 5.63 -20.58 21.30
CA SER A 106 5.86 -19.13 21.44
C SER A 106 7.02 -18.65 20.55
N TYR A 107 8.11 -19.41 20.50
CA TYR A 107 9.27 -19.12 19.64
C TYR A 107 8.90 -19.06 18.16
N PHE A 108 8.15 -20.04 17.65
CA PHE A 108 7.70 -20.04 16.25
C PHE A 108 6.68 -18.94 15.94
N ASN A 109 5.79 -18.61 16.89
CA ASN A 109 4.90 -17.45 16.76
C ASN A 109 5.69 -16.14 16.66
N SER A 110 6.73 -15.98 17.48
CA SER A 110 7.61 -14.80 17.43
C SER A 110 8.32 -14.68 16.08
N ILE A 111 8.82 -15.79 15.53
CA ILE A 111 9.41 -15.81 14.18
C ILE A 111 8.38 -15.35 13.16
N ALA A 112 7.17 -15.93 13.15
CA ALA A 112 6.14 -15.58 12.18
C ALA A 112 5.73 -14.10 12.25
N ILE A 113 5.59 -13.53 13.45
CA ILE A 113 5.28 -12.11 13.62
C ILE A 113 6.43 -11.23 13.11
N LYS A 114 7.68 -11.55 13.46
CA LYS A 114 8.86 -10.78 13.03
C LYS A 114 9.02 -10.81 11.52
N THR A 115 8.90 -11.97 10.88
CA THR A 115 9.02 -12.08 9.42
C THR A 115 7.89 -11.35 8.73
N LEU A 116 6.66 -11.43 9.25
CA LEU A 116 5.53 -10.65 8.73
C LEU A 116 5.82 -9.15 8.80
N ALA A 117 6.30 -8.66 9.93
CA ALA A 117 6.64 -7.24 10.11
C ALA A 117 7.73 -6.79 9.11
N VAL A 118 8.80 -7.58 8.94
CA VAL A 118 9.89 -7.26 7.97
C VAL A 118 9.37 -7.23 6.53
N ILE A 119 8.52 -8.18 6.15
CA ILE A 119 7.92 -8.23 4.80
C ILE A 119 7.01 -7.01 4.60
N LEU A 120 6.15 -6.68 5.56
CA LEU A 120 5.29 -5.50 5.50
C LEU A 120 6.11 -4.20 5.43
N CYS A 121 7.19 -4.10 6.20
CA CYS A 121 8.13 -2.98 6.11
C CYS A 121 8.67 -2.81 4.69
N SER A 122 9.19 -3.92 4.14
CA SER A 122 9.76 -3.96 2.78
C SER A 122 8.72 -3.62 1.72
N PHE A 123 7.48 -4.11 1.89
CA PHE A 123 6.37 -3.83 1.01
C PHE A 123 6.03 -2.34 0.98
N PHE A 124 5.78 -1.70 2.12
CA PHE A 124 5.42 -0.28 2.16
C PHE A 124 6.55 0.63 1.69
N PHE A 125 7.79 0.32 2.08
CA PHE A 125 8.97 1.05 1.64
C PHE A 125 9.16 0.93 0.12
N GLY A 126 9.11 -0.29 -0.41
CA GLY A 126 9.20 -0.56 -1.84
C GLY A 126 8.06 0.08 -2.63
N TYR A 127 6.83 0.02 -2.13
CA TYR A 127 5.66 0.63 -2.76
C TYR A 127 5.80 2.15 -2.85
N GLY A 128 6.19 2.81 -1.75
CA GLY A 128 6.43 4.26 -1.72
C GLY A 128 7.55 4.68 -2.67
N LEU A 129 8.69 3.99 -2.62
CA LEU A 129 9.84 4.29 -3.49
C LEU A 129 9.53 4.06 -4.97
N ALA A 130 9.09 2.85 -5.34
CA ALA A 130 8.82 2.49 -6.72
C ALA A 130 7.67 3.33 -7.32
N GLY A 131 6.63 3.59 -6.52
CA GLY A 131 5.52 4.44 -6.91
C GLY A 131 5.96 5.89 -7.18
N GLY A 132 6.70 6.49 -6.24
CA GLY A 132 7.18 7.87 -6.39
C GLY A 132 8.15 8.02 -7.56
N TYR A 133 9.10 7.08 -7.70
CA TYR A 133 10.05 7.06 -8.82
C TYR A 133 9.32 6.91 -10.16
N GLY A 134 8.39 5.95 -10.25
CA GLY A 134 7.62 5.70 -11.47
C GLY A 134 6.77 6.89 -11.89
N THR A 135 6.13 7.56 -10.94
CA THR A 135 5.35 8.80 -11.18
C THR A 135 6.26 9.95 -11.62
N SER A 136 7.33 10.20 -10.87
CA SER A 136 8.31 11.26 -11.19
C SER A 136 8.93 11.04 -12.57
N LYS A 137 9.26 9.79 -12.93
CA LYS A 137 9.79 9.43 -14.25
C LYS A 137 8.78 9.72 -15.37
N LYS A 138 7.50 9.35 -15.20
CA LYS A 138 6.44 9.67 -16.17
C LYS A 138 6.32 11.17 -16.41
N ILE A 139 6.39 11.98 -15.34
CA ILE A 139 6.32 13.44 -15.42
C ILE A 139 7.54 14.02 -16.15
N ARG A 140 8.75 13.54 -15.82
CA ARG A 140 9.98 14.02 -16.48
C ARG A 140 10.03 13.71 -17.98
N GLU A 141 9.54 12.52 -18.36
CA GLU A 141 9.61 11.99 -19.73
C GLU A 141 8.36 12.31 -20.58
N HIS A 142 7.39 13.06 -20.07
CA HIS A 142 6.11 13.33 -20.73
C HIS A 142 5.35 12.07 -21.19
N LYS A 143 5.38 11.03 -20.35
CA LYS A 143 4.69 9.74 -20.58
C LYS A 143 3.45 9.59 -19.70
N GLU A 144 2.92 10.70 -19.21
CA GLU A 144 1.71 10.73 -18.41
C GLU A 144 0.48 10.41 -19.27
N LYS A 145 -0.55 9.84 -18.63
CA LYS A 145 -1.84 9.60 -19.27
C LYS A 145 -2.84 10.59 -18.69
N TYR A 146 -3.22 11.58 -19.49
CA TYR A 146 -4.14 12.65 -19.11
C TYR A 146 -5.58 12.16 -19.23
N ASN A 147 -5.97 11.29 -18.29
CA ASN A 147 -7.26 10.59 -18.33
C ASN A 147 -8.35 11.32 -17.53
N TYR A 148 -8.02 12.44 -16.91
CA TYR A 148 -8.93 13.22 -16.08
C TYR A 148 -9.03 14.65 -16.57
N LYS A 149 -10.18 15.28 -16.32
CA LYS A 149 -10.39 16.72 -16.50
C LYS A 149 -10.89 17.31 -15.19
N ILE A 150 -10.24 18.37 -14.70
CA ILE A 150 -10.72 19.14 -13.54
C ILE A 150 -11.53 20.33 -14.05
N ASN A 151 -12.69 20.56 -13.45
CA ASN A 151 -13.47 21.79 -13.62
C ASN A 151 -13.44 22.60 -12.33
N TYR A 152 -12.92 23.82 -12.40
CA TYR A 152 -12.82 24.72 -11.27
C TYR A 152 -14.14 25.39 -10.94
N SER A 153 -14.29 25.82 -9.69
CA SER A 153 -15.44 26.65 -9.27
C SER A 153 -15.49 28.00 -10.01
N SER A 154 -14.35 28.47 -10.56
CA SER A 154 -14.27 29.67 -11.41
C SER A 154 -14.84 29.48 -12.82
N GLY A 155 -15.12 28.23 -13.25
CA GLY A 155 -15.58 27.89 -14.59
C GLY A 155 -14.48 27.47 -15.56
N GLU A 156 -13.20 27.66 -15.20
CA GLU A 156 -12.07 27.14 -15.98
C GLU A 156 -11.99 25.61 -15.90
N SER A 157 -11.37 24.98 -16.91
CA SER A 157 -11.14 23.53 -16.88
C SER A 157 -9.83 23.15 -17.58
N GLU A 158 -9.22 22.06 -17.14
CA GLU A 158 -7.99 21.55 -17.74
C GLU A 158 -7.90 20.02 -17.68
N GLU A 159 -7.26 19.43 -18.70
CA GLU A 159 -6.89 18.02 -18.69
C GLU A 159 -5.66 17.80 -17.81
N ILE A 160 -5.72 16.77 -16.97
CA ILE A 160 -4.73 16.54 -15.93
C ILE A 160 -4.23 15.09 -15.89
N PHE A 161 -3.00 14.94 -15.42
CA PHE A 161 -2.51 13.69 -14.89
C PHE A 161 -2.64 13.73 -13.37
N LEU A 162 -3.63 13.00 -12.84
CA LEU A 162 -3.87 12.90 -11.41
C LEU A 162 -2.76 12.06 -10.77
N ILE A 163 -1.98 12.68 -9.87
CA ILE A 163 -0.89 12.02 -9.13
C ILE A 163 -1.45 11.33 -7.89
N ASN A 164 -2.20 12.09 -7.08
CA ASN A 164 -2.76 11.61 -5.82
C ASN A 164 -3.92 12.52 -5.38
N THR A 165 -4.69 12.02 -4.41
CA THR A 165 -5.77 12.74 -3.72
C THR A 165 -5.74 12.39 -2.26
N ASN A 166 -6.02 13.37 -1.41
CA ASN A 166 -6.33 13.11 0.00
C ASN A 166 -7.62 13.85 0.38
N SER A 167 -7.96 13.86 1.68
CA SER A 167 -9.19 14.48 2.16
C SER A 167 -9.28 16.00 1.93
N LEU A 168 -8.17 16.68 1.60
CA LEU A 168 -8.11 18.14 1.48
C LEU A 168 -7.62 18.65 0.12
N TYR A 169 -6.80 17.88 -0.61
CA TYR A 169 -6.14 18.34 -1.84
C TYR A 169 -6.16 17.31 -2.98
N TYR A 170 -6.18 17.85 -4.20
CA TYR A 170 -5.78 17.17 -5.43
C TYR A 170 -4.32 17.50 -5.76
N PHE A 171 -3.54 16.48 -6.11
CA PHE A 171 -2.17 16.60 -6.59
C PHE A 171 -2.12 16.13 -8.03
N TYR A 172 -1.72 16.99 -8.95
CA TYR A 172 -1.73 16.66 -10.38
C TYR A 172 -0.77 17.53 -11.19
N THR A 173 -0.51 17.15 -12.44
CA THR A 173 0.09 18.03 -13.45
C THR A 173 -0.94 18.35 -14.54
N ALA A 174 -0.89 19.57 -15.06
CA ALA A 174 -1.65 19.95 -16.24
C ALA A 174 -1.02 19.36 -17.50
N LYS A 175 -1.81 19.13 -18.56
CA LYS A 175 -1.32 18.61 -19.84
C LYS A 175 -0.14 19.40 -20.39
N GLY A 176 0.98 18.71 -20.63
CA GLY A 176 2.22 19.30 -21.15
C GLY A 176 3.06 20.05 -20.10
N SER A 177 2.59 20.16 -18.86
CA SER A 177 3.31 20.82 -17.77
C SER A 177 3.98 19.80 -16.85
N LYS A 178 5.19 20.12 -16.39
CA LYS A 178 5.88 19.40 -15.31
C LYS A 178 5.57 19.96 -13.92
N THR A 179 4.85 21.08 -13.86
CA THR A 179 4.49 21.73 -12.61
C THR A 179 3.43 20.92 -11.89
N ILE A 180 3.76 20.48 -10.68
CA ILE A 180 2.82 19.84 -9.78
C ILE A 180 1.94 20.93 -9.16
N LYS A 181 0.65 20.85 -9.42
CA LYS A 181 -0.39 21.68 -8.81
C LYS A 181 -0.96 20.95 -7.60
N ILE A 182 -1.12 21.68 -6.50
CA ILE A 182 -1.76 21.22 -5.27
C ILE A 182 -2.98 22.12 -5.05
N THR A 183 -4.16 21.59 -5.36
CA THR A 183 -5.40 22.39 -5.33
C THR A 183 -6.30 21.92 -4.20
N PRO A 184 -6.80 22.83 -3.34
CA PRO A 184 -7.79 22.48 -2.32
C PRO A 184 -9.06 21.90 -2.94
N LEU A 185 -9.64 20.87 -2.32
CA LEU A 185 -10.86 20.21 -2.79
C LEU A 185 -12.02 21.20 -3.00
N GLY A 186 -12.15 22.21 -2.12
CA GLY A 186 -13.20 23.23 -2.21
C GLY A 186 -13.11 24.16 -3.44
N ALA A 187 -11.97 24.19 -4.14
CA ALA A 187 -11.79 24.98 -5.37
C ALA A 187 -12.21 24.21 -6.64
N VAL A 188 -12.47 22.91 -6.52
CA VAL A 188 -12.83 22.03 -7.65
C VAL A 188 -14.33 21.75 -7.60
N LYS A 189 -15.02 22.07 -8.71
CA LYS A 189 -16.45 21.79 -8.87
C LYS A 189 -16.69 20.31 -9.22
N SER A 190 -15.88 19.75 -10.11
CA SER A 190 -15.96 18.33 -10.47
C SER A 190 -14.64 17.83 -11.07
N ILE A 191 -14.46 16.51 -11.00
CA ILE A 191 -13.44 15.77 -11.74
C ILE A 191 -14.13 14.79 -12.68
N GLU A 192 -13.75 14.82 -13.96
CA GLU A 192 -14.28 13.94 -15.00
C GLU A 192 -13.22 12.91 -15.38
N LEU A 193 -13.63 11.66 -15.60
CA LEU A 193 -12.79 10.61 -16.17
C LEU A 193 -13.04 10.55 -17.68
N ILE A 194 -12.15 11.17 -18.46
CA ILE A 194 -12.35 11.37 -19.90
C ILE A 194 -11.84 10.20 -20.77
N ASP A 195 -10.93 9.36 -20.26
CA ASP A 195 -10.51 8.09 -20.91
C ASP A 195 -10.78 6.89 -19.99
N ASN A 196 -12.05 6.51 -19.87
CA ASN A 196 -12.44 5.30 -19.15
C ASN A 196 -12.38 4.08 -20.06
N LYS A 197 -11.24 3.39 -20.08
CA LYS A 197 -11.05 2.19 -20.91
C LYS A 197 -12.02 1.05 -20.59
N MET A 198 -12.49 0.94 -19.35
CA MET A 198 -13.40 -0.14 -18.97
C MET A 198 -14.79 0.06 -19.58
N VAL A 199 -15.27 1.30 -19.59
CA VAL A 199 -16.56 1.66 -20.22
C VAL A 199 -16.41 1.77 -21.74
N ASN A 200 -15.37 2.48 -22.21
CA ASN A 200 -15.21 2.83 -23.63
C ASN A 200 -14.74 1.65 -24.49
N LYS A 201 -14.02 0.68 -23.93
CA LYS A 201 -13.49 -0.48 -24.69
C LYS A 201 -14.14 -1.81 -24.33
N GLY A 202 -15.14 -1.82 -23.45
CA GLY A 202 -15.90 -3.03 -23.11
C GLY A 202 -15.02 -4.21 -22.71
N LEU A 203 -13.97 -4.00 -21.90
CA LEU A 203 -13.01 -5.07 -21.56
C LEU A 203 -13.64 -6.24 -20.76
N PHE A 204 -14.90 -6.11 -20.33
CA PHE A 204 -15.73 -7.18 -19.75
C PHE A 204 -16.88 -7.65 -20.66
N LEU A 205 -17.12 -7.00 -21.81
CA LEU A 205 -18.30 -7.23 -22.66
C LEU A 205 -17.97 -7.77 -24.08
N TYR A 206 -16.76 -8.28 -24.31
CA TYR A 206 -16.41 -8.96 -25.55
C TYR A 206 -15.98 -10.41 -25.29
N ASN A 207 -16.97 -11.29 -25.05
CA ASN A 207 -16.97 -12.65 -25.62
C ASN A 207 -18.35 -13.36 -25.59
N THR A 208 -19.44 -12.65 -25.88
CA THR A 208 -20.75 -13.30 -26.12
C THR A 208 -21.43 -12.67 -27.32
N SER A 209 -20.95 -13.04 -28.50
CA SER A 209 -21.73 -12.99 -29.74
C SER A 209 -21.24 -14.12 -30.64
N LEU A 210 -21.80 -15.31 -30.41
CA LEU A 210 -22.07 -16.30 -31.46
C LEU A 210 -23.44 -15.97 -32.04
#